data_AF-N6X9T6-F1
#
_entry.id   AF-N6X9T6-F1
#
_cell.length_a   1.000
_cell.length_b   1.000
_cell.length_c   1.000
_cell.angle_alpha   90.00
_cell.angle_beta   90.00
_cell.angle_gamma   90.00
#
_symmetry.space_group_name_H-M   'P 1'
#
loop_
_entity.id
_entity.type
_entity.pdbx_description
1 polymer ?
#
loop_
_entity_poly.entity_id
_entity_poly.type
_entity_poly.pdbx_seq_one_letter_code
_entity_poly.pdbx_strand_id
1 'polypeptide(L)'
;MPDALSQNAIDALGVAVDSLLPDAPPAGLSRTRALDVRHVRPLGLGGYVGHHVAPEGALFGRRLNARLNLSINGGSEADARAHVHNLASHLLSLSRSELHAAGIHRMARADSSDARAILFDIDFEFIRPPATSEGVITDLILDIAPDG
;
A
#
# COMPACT_ATOMS: atom_id res chain seq x y z
N MET A 1 18.27 1.25 -7.74
CA MET A 1 17.31 0.20 -7.33
C MET A 1 16.75 0.58 -5.97
N PRO A 2 15.43 0.49 -5.74
CA PRO A 2 14.86 0.61 -4.40
C PRO A 2 15.38 -0.52 -3.49
N ASP A 3 15.54 -0.24 -2.19
CA ASP A 3 15.88 -1.27 -1.20
C ASP A 3 14.71 -2.25 -1.00
N ALA A 4 15.00 -3.42 -0.42
CA ALA A 4 14.00 -4.48 -0.25
C ALA A 4 12.76 -4.04 0.54
N LEU A 5 12.91 -3.18 1.56
CA LEU A 5 11.76 -2.67 2.32
C LEU A 5 10.88 -1.74 1.47
N SER A 6 11.51 -0.90 0.65
CA SER A 6 10.80 -0.05 -0.29
C SER A 6 10.05 -0.86 -1.36
N GLN A 7 10.67 -1.94 -1.89
CA GLN A 7 9.99 -2.83 -2.83
C GLN A 7 8.78 -3.52 -2.19
N ASN A 8 8.94 -4.08 -0.99
CA ASN A 8 7.84 -4.70 -0.26
C ASN A 8 6.67 -3.73 -0.03
N ALA A 9 6.97 -2.46 0.24
CA ALA A 9 5.95 -1.44 0.42
C ALA A 9 5.19 -1.11 -0.88
N ILE A 10 5.87 -1.11 -2.03
CA ILE A 10 5.25 -0.94 -3.35
C ILE A 10 4.33 -2.13 -3.65
N ASP A 11 4.77 -3.35 -3.40
CA ASP A 11 3.98 -4.56 -3.62
C ASP A 11 2.75 -4.58 -2.70
N ALA A 12 2.93 -4.22 -1.43
CA ALA A 12 1.84 -4.11 -0.46
C ALA A 12 0.81 -3.05 -0.85
N LEU A 13 1.23 -1.91 -1.41
CA LEU A 13 0.30 -0.91 -1.96
C LEU A 13 -0.54 -1.49 -3.11
N GLY A 14 0.07 -2.30 -3.97
CA GLY A 14 -0.66 -2.99 -5.05
C GLY A 14 -1.77 -3.90 -4.50
N VAL A 15 -1.43 -4.74 -3.51
CA VAL A 15 -2.39 -5.62 -2.84
C VAL A 15 -3.49 -4.84 -2.12
N ALA A 16 -3.12 -3.77 -1.41
CA ALA A 16 -4.07 -2.90 -0.71
C ALA A 16 -5.09 -2.29 -1.68
N VAL A 17 -4.64 -1.74 -2.81
CA VAL A 17 -5.53 -1.20 -3.84
C VAL A 17 -6.45 -2.28 -4.39
N ASP A 18 -5.91 -3.45 -4.73
CA ASP A 18 -6.71 -4.55 -5.29
C ASP A 18 -7.79 -5.05 -4.34
N SER A 19 -7.51 -5.05 -3.02
CA SER A 19 -8.48 -5.44 -2.00
C SER A 19 -9.68 -4.49 -1.86
N LEU A 20 -9.54 -3.23 -2.33
CA LEU A 20 -10.56 -2.20 -2.24
C LEU A 20 -11.38 -2.03 -3.52
N LEU A 21 -10.87 -2.56 -4.64
CA LEU A 21 -11.56 -2.50 -5.91
C LEU A 21 -12.77 -3.44 -5.89
N PRO A 22 -13.94 -3.01 -6.41
CA PRO A 22 -15.08 -3.89 -6.54
C PRO A 22 -14.82 -4.95 -7.60
N ASP A 23 -15.71 -5.94 -7.66
CA ASP A 23 -15.69 -7.09 -8.56
C ASP A 23 -15.44 -6.74 -10.05
N ALA A 24 -15.21 -7.78 -10.85
CA ALA A 24 -14.88 -7.66 -12.25
C ALA A 24 -15.87 -6.76 -13.04
N PRO A 25 -15.38 -6.01 -14.04
CA PRO A 25 -16.24 -5.17 -14.87
C PRO A 25 -17.36 -5.97 -15.55
N PRO A 26 -18.49 -5.32 -15.89
CA PRO A 26 -19.55 -5.94 -16.69
C PRO A 26 -19.03 -6.52 -18.01
N ALA A 27 -19.78 -7.48 -18.57
CA ALA A 27 -19.43 -8.12 -19.84
C ALA A 27 -19.22 -7.08 -20.96
N GLY A 28 -18.14 -7.23 -21.73
CA GLY A 28 -17.77 -6.31 -22.81
C GLY A 28 -16.94 -5.10 -22.36
N LEU A 29 -16.77 -4.88 -21.05
CA LEU A 29 -15.83 -3.92 -20.49
C LEU A 29 -14.62 -4.62 -19.88
N SER A 30 -13.49 -3.92 -19.85
CA SER A 30 -12.32 -4.30 -19.04
C SER A 30 -11.78 -3.11 -18.27
N ARG A 31 -11.16 -3.38 -17.12
CA ARG A 31 -10.58 -2.38 -16.23
C ARG A 31 -9.07 -2.61 -16.15
N THR A 32 -8.30 -1.59 -16.49
CA THR A 32 -6.86 -1.58 -16.31
C THR A 32 -6.52 -0.71 -15.11
N ARG A 33 -5.65 -1.24 -14.23
CA ARG A 33 -5.12 -0.54 -13.07
C ARG A 33 -3.65 -0.22 -13.31
N ALA A 34 -3.27 1.04 -13.18
CA ALA A 34 -1.87 1.47 -13.15
C ALA A 34 -1.59 2.24 -11.85
N LEU A 35 -0.46 1.96 -11.23
CA LEU A 35 0.02 2.62 -10.02
C LEU A 35 1.35 3.32 -10.32
N ASP A 36 1.35 4.65 -10.22
CA ASP A 36 2.52 5.49 -10.37
C ASP A 36 3.02 5.90 -8.97
N VAL A 37 4.05 5.23 -8.47
CA VAL A 37 4.65 5.55 -7.17
C VAL A 37 5.63 6.71 -7.34
N ARG A 38 5.30 7.85 -6.74
CA ARG A 38 6.03 9.11 -6.91
C ARG A 38 7.13 9.29 -5.87
N HIS A 39 6.82 8.91 -4.63
CA HIS A 39 7.74 9.03 -3.51
C HIS A 39 7.64 7.83 -2.61
N VAL A 40 8.80 7.36 -2.16
CA VAL A 40 8.95 6.38 -1.10
C VAL A 40 9.88 6.99 -0.06
N ARG A 41 9.41 7.12 1.17
CA ARG A 41 10.20 7.68 2.28
C ARG A 41 10.14 6.79 3.50
N PRO A 42 11.15 6.83 4.39
CA PRO A 42 11.05 6.17 5.68
C PRO A 42 9.85 6.72 6.48
N LEU A 43 9.15 5.84 7.20
CA LEU A 43 8.14 6.22 8.17
C LEU A 43 8.84 6.44 9.53
N GLY A 44 8.81 7.65 10.08
CA GLY A 44 9.56 7.99 11.30
C GLY A 44 11.06 8.25 11.08
N LEU A 45 11.86 8.10 12.13
CA LEU A 45 13.32 8.35 12.11
C LEU A 45 14.05 7.18 11.43
N GLY A 46 14.57 7.41 10.23
CA GLY A 46 15.25 6.36 9.45
C GLY A 46 14.35 5.20 9.03
N GLY A 47 13.04 5.27 9.29
CA GLY A 47 12.09 4.19 9.03
C GLY A 47 11.69 3.43 10.28
N TYR A 48 12.32 3.66 11.43
CA TYR A 48 11.95 3.02 12.69
C TYR A 48 10.63 3.60 13.21
N VAL A 49 9.68 2.71 13.50
CA VAL A 49 8.33 3.08 13.97
C VAL A 49 7.96 2.48 15.32
N GLY A 50 8.83 1.65 15.89
CA GLY A 50 8.63 1.07 17.20
C GLY A 50 9.22 -0.33 17.33
N HIS A 51 8.76 -1.05 18.34
CA HIS A 51 9.21 -2.38 18.65
C HIS A 51 7.98 -3.29 18.82
N HIS A 52 8.03 -4.46 18.19
CA HIS A 52 7.01 -5.48 18.33
C HIS A 52 7.42 -6.44 19.45
N VAL A 53 6.46 -6.89 20.25
CA VAL A 53 6.76 -7.70 21.46
C VAL A 53 6.66 -9.21 21.23
N ALA A 54 6.01 -9.67 20.16
CA ALA A 54 5.85 -11.11 19.86
C ALA A 54 5.49 -11.38 18.38
N PRO A 55 6.45 -11.66 17.48
CA PRO A 55 7.89 -11.82 17.73
C PRO A 55 8.54 -10.51 18.18
N GLU A 56 9.57 -10.63 19.01
CA GLU A 56 10.37 -9.51 19.49
C GLU A 56 11.21 -8.96 18.32
N GLY A 57 11.16 -7.65 18.07
CA GLY A 57 11.91 -7.06 16.97
C GLY A 57 11.57 -5.61 16.66
N ALA A 58 12.50 -4.92 16.02
CA ALA A 58 12.29 -3.56 15.55
C ALA A 58 11.29 -3.55 14.38
N LEU A 59 10.39 -2.58 14.39
CA LEU A 59 9.46 -2.32 13.31
C LEU A 59 10.01 -1.22 12.41
N PHE A 60 10.05 -1.52 11.11
CA PHE A 60 10.43 -0.57 10.09
C PHE A 60 9.28 -0.34 9.12
N GLY A 61 9.07 0.92 8.76
CA GLY A 61 8.01 1.32 7.86
C GLY A 61 8.43 2.26 6.75
N ARG A 62 7.59 2.31 5.73
CA ARG A 62 7.68 3.22 4.58
C ARG A 62 6.37 3.96 4.40
N ARG A 63 6.46 5.22 4.00
CA ARG A 63 5.32 6.00 3.52
C ARG A 63 5.46 6.25 2.03
N LEU A 64 4.39 5.98 1.30
CA LEU A 64 4.34 6.07 -0.15
C LEU A 64 3.32 7.12 -0.55
N ASN A 65 3.69 7.94 -1.53
CA ASN A 65 2.75 8.75 -2.28
C ASN A 65 2.69 8.22 -3.70
N ALA A 66 1.49 7.88 -4.14
CA ALA A 66 1.26 7.27 -5.44
C ALA A 66 0.03 7.86 -6.11
N ARG A 67 -0.04 7.71 -7.43
CA ARG A 67 -1.25 7.95 -8.22
C ARG A 67 -1.78 6.65 -8.78
N LEU A 68 -3.01 6.33 -8.42
CA LEU A 68 -3.78 5.25 -9.00
C LEU A 68 -4.52 5.78 -10.24
N ASN A 69 -4.36 5.10 -11.36
CA ASN A 69 -5.16 5.28 -12.57
C ASN A 69 -5.98 4.02 -12.83
N LEU A 70 -7.30 4.18 -12.90
CA LEU A 70 -8.23 3.14 -13.33
C LEU A 70 -8.81 3.55 -14.67
N SER A 71 -8.51 2.79 -15.72
CA SER A 71 -8.99 3.06 -17.08
C SER A 71 -9.92 1.95 -17.55
N ILE A 72 -11.02 2.33 -18.21
CA ILE A 72 -12.05 1.42 -18.70
C ILE A 72 -11.97 1.29 -20.23
N ASN A 73 -11.83 0.07 -20.71
CA ASN A 73 -11.71 -0.24 -22.13
C ASN A 73 -12.90 -1.09 -22.61
N GLY A 74 -13.18 -1.05 -23.92
CA GLY A 74 -14.28 -1.78 -24.54
C GLY A 74 -15.65 -1.16 -24.29
N GLY A 75 -16.70 -1.85 -24.73
CA GLY A 75 -18.11 -1.47 -24.56
C GLY A 75 -18.53 -0.14 -25.19
N SER A 76 -19.80 0.21 -24.99
CA SER A 76 -20.33 1.50 -25.41
C SER A 76 -19.83 2.63 -24.51
N GLU A 77 -19.89 3.86 -25.01
CA GLU A 77 -19.42 5.02 -24.25
C GLU A 77 -20.31 5.34 -23.03
N ALA A 78 -21.60 5.02 -23.13
CA ALA A 78 -22.54 5.14 -22.02
C ALA A 78 -22.22 4.13 -20.91
N ASP A 79 -21.94 2.88 -21.28
CA ASP A 79 -21.63 1.81 -20.30
C ASP A 79 -20.29 2.07 -19.61
N ALA A 80 -19.27 2.48 -20.37
CA ALA A 80 -17.96 2.83 -19.81
C ALA A 80 -18.07 3.98 -18.81
N ARG A 81 -18.80 5.05 -19.17
CA ARG A 81 -19.01 6.21 -18.28
C ARG A 81 -19.81 5.84 -17.03
N ALA A 82 -20.84 5.01 -17.16
CA ALA A 82 -21.61 4.51 -16.01
C ALA A 82 -20.71 3.68 -15.07
N HIS A 83 -19.85 2.82 -15.63
CA HIS A 83 -18.92 2.02 -14.85
C HIS A 83 -17.85 2.87 -14.15
N VAL A 84 -17.27 3.88 -14.82
CA VAL A 84 -16.36 4.85 -14.19
C VAL A 84 -17.06 5.56 -13.03
N HIS A 85 -18.30 5.99 -13.21
CA HIS A 85 -19.08 6.63 -12.15
C HIS A 85 -19.28 5.70 -10.95
N ASN A 86 -19.65 4.44 -11.19
CA ASN A 86 -19.83 3.45 -10.13
C ASN A 86 -18.52 3.18 -9.36
N LEU A 87 -17.39 3.05 -10.07
CA LEU A 87 -16.08 2.89 -9.45
C LEU A 87 -15.70 4.10 -8.59
N ALA A 88 -15.94 5.31 -9.12
CA ALA A 88 -15.69 6.55 -8.40
C ALA A 88 -16.51 6.61 -7.10
N SER A 89 -17.81 6.33 -7.20
CA SER A 89 -18.74 6.35 -6.07
C SER A 89 -18.38 5.30 -5.03
N HIS A 90 -18.04 4.07 -5.46
CA HIS A 90 -17.57 3.01 -4.56
C HIS A 90 -16.33 3.44 -3.77
N LEU A 91 -15.26 3.85 -4.47
CA LEU A 91 -13.99 4.21 -3.82
C LEU A 91 -14.12 5.45 -2.91
N LEU A 92 -14.97 6.42 -3.27
CA LEU A 92 -15.24 7.60 -2.45
C LEU A 92 -16.18 7.31 -1.28
N SER A 93 -16.92 6.19 -1.32
CA SER A 93 -17.80 5.76 -0.22
C SER A 93 -17.08 4.94 0.86
N LEU A 94 -15.85 4.48 0.58
CA LEU A 94 -15.04 3.75 1.55
C LEU A 94 -14.85 4.58 2.82
N SER A 95 -15.11 3.95 3.97
CA SER A 95 -14.91 4.57 5.26
C SER A 95 -13.43 4.77 5.55
N ARG A 96 -13.13 5.71 6.45
CA ARG A 96 -11.76 5.90 6.96
C ARG A 96 -11.20 4.64 7.60
N SER A 97 -12.04 3.84 8.26
CA SER A 97 -11.64 2.57 8.86
C SER A 97 -11.23 1.53 7.83
N GLU A 98 -11.96 1.41 6.72
CA GLU A 98 -11.62 0.48 5.62
C GLU A 98 -10.31 0.87 4.95
N LEU A 99 -10.15 2.16 4.64
CA LEU A 99 -8.90 2.68 4.07
C LEU A 99 -7.72 2.43 5.01
N HIS A 100 -7.90 2.72 6.31
CA HIS A 100 -6.84 2.50 7.31
C HIS A 100 -6.50 1.02 7.50
N ALA A 101 -7.49 0.13 7.48
CA ALA A 101 -7.25 -1.32 7.56
C ALA A 101 -6.42 -1.83 6.37
N ALA A 102 -6.56 -1.19 5.20
CA ALA A 102 -5.74 -1.45 4.03
C ALA A 102 -4.42 -0.65 4.02
N GLY A 103 -4.06 0.10 5.07
CA GLY A 103 -2.85 0.93 5.14
C GLY A 103 -2.92 2.24 4.34
N ILE A 104 -4.07 2.58 3.75
CA ILE A 104 -4.29 3.83 3.02
C ILE A 104 -4.73 4.91 4.02
N HIS A 105 -3.83 5.86 4.30
CA HIS A 105 -4.11 6.96 5.20
C HIS A 105 -5.01 8.02 4.55
N ARG A 106 -4.85 8.24 3.24
CA ARG A 106 -5.65 9.18 2.46
C ARG A 106 -5.79 8.69 1.01
N MET A 107 -7.00 8.82 0.49
CA MET A 107 -7.30 8.69 -0.94
C MET A 107 -8.10 9.92 -1.37
N ALA A 108 -7.62 10.61 -2.40
CA ALA A 108 -8.29 11.80 -2.93
C ALA A 108 -8.44 11.69 -4.44
N ARG A 109 -9.64 11.98 -4.95
CA ARG A 109 -9.86 12.03 -6.39
C ARG A 109 -9.02 13.15 -7.01
N ALA A 110 -8.37 12.83 -8.12
CA ALA A 110 -7.65 13.79 -8.95
C ALA A 110 -8.37 13.97 -10.29
N ASP A 111 -8.12 15.09 -10.94
CA ASP A 111 -8.71 15.40 -12.24
C ASP A 111 -8.14 14.51 -13.34
N SER A 112 -9.03 13.99 -14.19
CA SER A 112 -8.69 13.24 -15.40
C SER A 112 -9.26 13.98 -16.60
N SER A 113 -8.47 14.13 -17.66
CA SER A 113 -8.95 14.61 -18.96
C SER A 113 -9.64 13.51 -19.78
N ASP A 114 -9.46 12.24 -19.38
CA ASP A 114 -10.06 11.08 -20.03
C ASP A 114 -11.34 10.68 -19.29
N ALA A 115 -12.47 10.70 -20.01
CA ALA A 115 -13.78 10.34 -19.50
C ALA A 115 -13.92 8.84 -19.15
N ARG A 116 -13.05 8.00 -19.72
CA ARG A 116 -12.97 6.56 -19.43
C ARG A 116 -11.98 6.23 -18.31
N ALA A 117 -11.36 7.23 -17.69
CA ALA A 117 -10.41 7.04 -16.61
C ALA A 117 -10.78 7.82 -15.35
N ILE A 118 -10.40 7.26 -14.21
CA ILE A 118 -10.42 7.97 -12.94
C ILE A 118 -9.08 7.86 -12.23
N LEU A 119 -8.66 8.98 -11.65
CA LEU A 119 -7.39 9.12 -10.95
C LEU A 119 -7.62 9.35 -9.46
N PHE A 120 -6.77 8.73 -8.65
CA PHE A 120 -6.71 8.98 -7.21
C PHE A 120 -5.27 9.18 -6.76
N ASP A 121 -5.04 10.24 -5.98
CA ASP A 121 -3.80 10.39 -5.22
C ASP A 121 -3.94 9.62 -3.89
N ILE A 122 -2.96 8.75 -3.62
CA ILE A 122 -2.93 7.83 -2.49
C ILE A 122 -1.73 8.16 -1.60
N ASP A 123 -1.99 8.21 -0.31
CA ASP A 123 -0.99 8.25 0.76
C ASP A 123 -1.11 6.98 1.59
N PHE A 124 -0.07 6.15 1.54
CA PHE A 124 -0.06 4.80 2.05
C PHE A 124 1.09 4.59 3.04
N GLU A 125 0.81 3.86 4.12
CA GLU A 125 1.81 3.50 5.12
C GLU A 125 1.95 1.98 5.17
N PHE A 126 3.18 1.52 5.01
CA PHE A 126 3.58 0.13 5.14
C PHE A 126 4.42 -0.01 6.40
N ILE A 127 4.07 -0.95 7.26
CA ILE A 127 4.89 -1.37 8.39
C ILE A 127 5.19 -2.84 8.18
N ARG A 128 6.47 -3.20 8.11
CA ARG A 128 6.88 -4.59 7.98
C ARG A 128 6.74 -5.25 9.36
N PRO A 129 5.87 -6.26 9.52
CA PRO A 129 5.89 -7.08 10.73
C PRO A 129 7.20 -7.87 10.79
N PRO A 130 7.76 -8.14 11.98
CA PRO A 130 8.98 -8.93 12.08
C PRO A 130 8.69 -10.34 11.56
N ALA A 131 9.55 -10.87 10.70
CA ALA A 131 9.32 -12.16 10.04
C ALA A 131 9.40 -13.35 11.00
N THR A 132 10.16 -13.20 12.08
CA THR A 132 10.36 -14.08 13.25
C THR A 132 11.18 -13.26 14.26
N SER A 133 11.31 -13.67 15.53
CA SER A 133 12.18 -12.96 16.47
C SER A 133 13.55 -12.81 15.83
N GLU A 134 13.94 -11.58 15.50
CA GLU A 134 15.30 -11.31 15.03
C GLU A 134 16.19 -11.64 16.21
N GLY A 135 16.92 -12.76 16.09
CA GLY A 135 17.56 -13.44 17.21
C GLY A 135 18.25 -12.47 18.16
N VAL A 136 17.66 -12.32 19.35
CA VAL A 136 18.37 -11.82 20.51
C VAL A 136 19.57 -12.75 20.69
N ILE A 137 20.79 -12.21 20.71
CA ILE A 137 21.93 -12.93 21.27
C ILE A 137 21.61 -13.10 22.75
N THR A 138 20.97 -14.22 23.11
CA THR A 138 20.59 -14.53 24.49
C THR A 138 21.78 -14.97 25.34
N ASP A 139 22.88 -15.37 24.70
CA ASP A 139 24.11 -15.77 25.39
C ASP A 139 25.25 -14.80 25.06
N LEU A 140 25.51 -13.88 25.99
CA LEU A 140 26.83 -13.27 26.10
C LEU A 140 27.71 -14.29 26.87
N ILE A 141 28.37 -15.20 26.16
CA ILE A 141 29.40 -16.06 26.79
C ILE A 141 30.59 -15.15 27.12
N LEU A 142 30.60 -14.67 28.37
CA LEU A 142 31.77 -14.02 28.97
C LEU A 142 32.74 -15.13 29.35
N ASP A 143 33.66 -15.45 28.43
CA ASP A 143 34.79 -16.34 28.70
C ASP A 143 35.83 -15.57 29.54
N ILE A 144 35.48 -15.28 30.79
CA ILE A 144 36.41 -14.70 31.76
C ILE A 144 37.02 -15.89 32.50
N ALA A 145 38.21 -16.30 32.08
CA ALA A 145 39.02 -17.19 32.89
C ALA A 145 39.32 -16.50 34.24
N PRO A 146 39.10 -17.15 35.40
CA PRO A 146 39.61 -16.62 36.65
C PRO A 146 41.14 -16.67 36.60
N ASP A 147 41.78 -15.50 36.68
CA ASP A 147 43.20 -15.42 37.00
C ASP A 147 43.42 -16.12 38.36
N GLY A 148 44.39 -17.04 38.38
CA GLY A 148 44.64 -17.99 39.46
C GLY A 148 45.08 -17.41 40.80
#